data_AF-A0A7V3RRW9-F1
#
_entry.id   AF-A0A7V3RRW9-F1
#
_cell.length_a   1.000
_cell.length_b   1.000
_cell.length_c   1.000
_cell.angle_alpha   90.00
_cell.angle_beta   90.00
_cell.angle_gamma   90.00
#
_symmetry.space_group_name_H-M   'P 1'
#
loop_
_entity.id
_entity.type
_entity.pdbx_description
1 polymer ?
#
loop_
_entity_poly.entity_id
_entity_poly.type
_entity_poly.pdbx_seq_one_letter_code
_entity_poly.pdbx_strand_id
1 'polypeptide(L)' 'GENSARMRQAICADLDWFGIHLDRLKNDNAKGEMPIHSSQSRVQLWIMPTNEELIVARQAKALLEK' A
#
# COMPACT_ATOMS: atom_id res chain seq x y z
N GLY A 1 -7.04 -3.05 -1.69
CA GLY A 1 -5.77 -2.78 -0.97
C GLY A 1 -5.98 -1.81 0.17
N GLU A 2 -6.43 -0.60 -0.13
CA GLU A 2 -6.49 0.55 0.79
C GLU A 2 -7.51 0.39 1.93
N ASN A 3 -8.68 -0.18 1.65
CA ASN A 3 -9.82 -0.14 2.59
C ASN A 3 -9.97 -1.40 3.48
N SER A 4 -9.28 -2.49 3.16
CA SER A 4 -9.46 -3.76 3.86
C SER A 4 -8.20 -4.17 4.62
N ALA A 5 -8.13 -3.76 5.89
CA ALA A 5 -7.10 -4.19 6.83
C ALA A 5 -7.06 -5.73 6.95
N ARG A 6 -8.23 -6.37 6.99
CA ARG A 6 -8.36 -7.84 7.04
C ARG A 6 -7.70 -8.52 5.84
N MET A 7 -7.94 -8.01 4.62
CA MET A 7 -7.34 -8.58 3.42
C MET A 7 -5.82 -8.42 3.43
N ARG A 8 -5.31 -7.24 3.82
CA ARG A 8 -3.86 -7.02 3.94
C ARG A 8 -3.22 -7.98 4.94
N GLN A 9 -3.88 -8.19 6.08
CA GLN A 9 -3.42 -9.13 7.09
C GLN A 9 -3.40 -10.58 6.59
N ALA A 10 -4.46 -11.01 5.88
CA ALA A 10 -4.49 -12.36 5.30
C ALA A 10 -3.44 -12.57 4.22
N ILE A 11 -3.19 -11.57 3.37
CA ILE A 11 -2.18 -11.64 2.31
C ILE A 11 -0.76 -11.68 2.88
N CYS A 12 -0.50 -10.92 3.94
CA CYS A 12 0.83 -10.88 4.57
C CYS A 12 1.06 -12.01 5.57
N ALA A 13 0.07 -12.86 5.82
CA ALA A 13 0.20 -14.00 6.73
C ALA A 13 1.26 -14.98 6.18
N ASP A 14 2.07 -15.53 7.09
CA ASP A 14 3.09 -16.55 6.81
C ASP A 14 4.17 -16.15 5.79
N LEU A 15 4.32 -14.84 5.51
CA LEU A 15 5.39 -14.30 4.65
C LEU A 15 6.66 -13.89 5.43
N ASP A 16 6.75 -14.26 6.72
CA ASP A 16 7.91 -13.97 7.57
C ASP A 16 9.22 -14.52 6.99
N TRP A 17 9.17 -15.67 6.30
CA TRP A 17 10.34 -16.26 5.60
C TRP A 17 10.91 -15.32 4.53
N PHE A 18 10.06 -14.57 3.85
CA PHE A 18 10.47 -13.54 2.88
C PHE A 18 10.89 -12.23 3.55
N GLY A 19 10.86 -12.15 4.89
CA GLY A 19 11.16 -10.93 5.66
C GLY A 19 10.04 -9.89 5.60
N ILE A 20 8.81 -10.31 5.30
CA ILE A 20 7.64 -9.45 5.28
C ILE A 20 6.97 -9.55 6.65
N HIS A 21 7.07 -8.47 7.44
CA HIS A 21 6.48 -8.42 8.77
C HIS A 21 5.49 -7.25 8.86
N LEU A 22 4.19 -7.57 8.84
CA LEU A 22 3.12 -6.59 8.96
C LEU A 22 2.96 -6.12 10.41
N ASP A 23 2.85 -4.81 10.64
CA ASP A 23 2.46 -4.25 11.93
C ASP A 23 0.93 -4.20 12.02
N ARG A 24 0.35 -5.02 12.89
CA ARG A 24 -1.10 -5.16 13.02
C ARG A 24 -1.77 -3.85 13.44
N LEU A 25 -1.17 -3.10 14.37
CA LEU A 25 -1.75 -1.85 14.85
C LEU A 25 -1.72 -0.76 13.78
N LYS A 26 -0.61 -0.65 13.03
CA LYS A 26 -0.55 0.26 11.88
C LYS A 26 -1.52 -0.14 10.79
N ASN A 27 -1.64 -1.44 10.50
CA ASN A 27 -2.56 -1.96 9.50
C ASN A 27 -4.02 -1.64 9.82
N ASP A 28 -4.44 -1.84 11.06
CA ASP A 28 -5.83 -1.66 11.50
C ASP A 28 -6.22 -0.18 11.57
N ASN A 29 -5.27 0.70 11.91
CA ASN A 29 -5.50 2.14 12.02
C ASN A 29 -5.14 2.92 10.74
N ALA A 30 -4.83 2.23 9.65
CA ALA A 30 -4.27 2.87 8.48
C ALA A 30 -5.24 3.87 7.84
N LYS A 31 -4.73 5.07 7.51
CA LYS A 31 -5.48 6.13 6.83
C LYS A 31 -4.57 6.84 5.83
N GLY A 32 -5.00 6.93 4.58
CA GLY A 32 -4.24 7.59 3.52
C GLY A 32 -2.93 6.86 3.19
N GLU A 33 -1.95 7.62 2.72
CA GLU A 33 -0.63 7.11 2.36
C GLU A 33 0.24 6.91 3.59
N MET A 34 0.57 5.66 3.93
CA MET A 34 1.41 5.37 5.09
C MET A 34 2.04 3.97 5.08
N PRO A 35 3.16 3.77 5.79
CA PRO A 35 3.76 2.46 5.97
C PRO A 35 3.02 1.64 7.04
N ILE A 36 2.84 0.35 6.77
CA ILE A 36 2.16 -0.60 7.68
C ILE A 36 3.04 -1.79 8.09
N HIS A 37 4.34 -1.75 7.80
CA HIS A 37 5.29 -2.78 8.21
C HIS A 37 5.83 -2.52 9.63
N SER A 38 6.27 -3.59 10.29
CA SER A 38 6.97 -3.53 11.58
C SER A 38 8.44 -3.11 11.37
N SER A 39 9.12 -2.75 12.45
CA SER A 39 10.56 -2.42 12.41
C SER A 39 11.46 -3.62 12.06
N GLN A 40 10.94 -4.84 12.14
CA GLN A 40 11.66 -6.07 11.78
C GLN A 40 11.53 -6.43 10.30
N SER A 41 10.59 -5.79 9.59
CA SER A 41 10.36 -6.04 8.17
C SER A 41 11.57 -5.63 7.33
N ARG A 42 12.07 -6.55 6.50
CA ARG A 42 13.09 -6.27 5.47
C ARG A 42 12.48 -5.66 4.21
N VAL A 43 11.17 -5.84 4.05
CA VAL A 43 10.38 -5.32 2.93
C VAL A 43 9.45 -4.23 3.43
N GLN A 44 9.36 -3.12 2.69
CA GLN A 44 8.41 -2.07 3.01
C GLN A 44 7.00 -2.46 2.55
N LEU A 45 6.04 -2.30 3.45
CA LEU A 45 4.60 -2.41 3.16
C LEU A 45 3.98 -1.03 3.28
N TRP A 46 3.28 -0.60 2.22
CA TRP A 46 2.66 0.71 2.11
C TRP A 46 1.20 0.61 1.65
N ILE A 47 0.39 1.53 2.13
CA ILE A 47 -0.90 1.85 1.53
C ILE A 47 -0.69 3.11 0.69
N MET A 48 -1.15 3.06 -0.55
CA MET A 48 -1.04 4.15 -1.52
C MET A 48 -2.44 4.43 -2.04
N PRO A 49 -3.10 5.54 -1.61
CA PRO A 49 -4.37 5.95 -2.17
C PRO A 49 -4.25 6.21 -3.67
N THR A 50 -5.14 5.61 -4.44
CA THR A 50 -5.25 5.91 -5.87
C THR A 50 -6.02 7.22 -6.08
N ASN A 51 -5.54 8.04 -7.02
CA ASN A 51 -6.27 9.19 -7.55
C ASN A 51 -6.45 8.96 -9.06
N GLU A 52 -7.61 8.43 -9.44
CA GLU A 52 -7.90 7.96 -10.79
C GLU A 52 -7.97 9.14 -11.77
N GLU A 53 -8.60 10.24 -11.36
CA GLU A 53 -8.75 11.46 -12.16
C GLU A 53 -7.40 12.08 -12.50
N LEU A 54 -6.47 12.11 -11.54
CA LEU A 54 -5.13 12.62 -11.76
C LEU A 54 -4.34 11.75 -12.75
N ILE A 55 -4.51 10.43 -12.70
CA ILE A 55 -3.88 9.50 -13.65
C ILE A 55 -4.39 9.80 -15.06
N VAL A 56 -5.72 9.88 -15.24
CA VAL A 56 -6.33 10.17 -16.54
C VAL A 56 -5.89 11.55 -17.06
N ALA A 57 -5.90 12.58 -16.22
CA ALA A 57 -5.47 13.92 -16.60
C ALA A 57 -4.00 13.95 -17.05
N ARG A 58 -3.11 13.25 -16.34
CA ARG A 58 -1.69 13.13 -16.72
C ARG A 58 -1.51 12.40 -18.04
N GLN A 59 -2.25 11.32 -18.26
CA GLN A 59 -2.20 10.57 -19.51
C GLN A 59 -2.71 11.40 -20.70
N ALA A 60 -3.82 12.13 -20.54
CA ALA A 60 -4.36 13.02 -21.57
C ALA A 60 -3.36 14.15 -21.90
N LYS A 61 -2.77 14.78 -20.88
CA LYS A 61 -1.73 15.79 -21.05
C LYS A 61 -0.54 15.23 -21.84
N ALA A 62 -0.02 14.06 -21.45
CA ALA A 62 1.12 13.42 -22.12
C ALA A 62 0.84 13.03 -23.58
N LEU A 63 -0.42 12.81 -23.95
CA LEU A 63 -0.82 12.59 -25.35
C LEU A 63 -0.80 13.88 -26.17
N LEU A 64 -1.24 15.01 -25.57
CA LEU A 64 -1.32 16.31 -26.23
C LEU A 64 0.05 17.02 -26.34
N GLU A 65 1.00 16.70 -25.47
CA GLU A 65 2.35 17.27 -25.47
C GLU A 65 3.37 16.46 -26.29
N LYS A 66 2.93 15.44 -27.02
CA LYS A 66 3.74 14.76 -28.05
C LYS A 66 3.67 15.49 -29.38
#